data_AF-A0A932DKI5-F1
#
_entry.id   AF-A0A932DKI5-F1
#
_cell.length_a   1.000
_cell.length_b   1.000
_cell.length_c   1.000
_cell.angle_alpha   90.00
_cell.angle_beta   90.00
_cell.angle_gamma   90.00
#
_symmetry.space_group_name_H-M   'P 1'
#
loop_
_entity.id
_entity.type
_entity.pdbx_description
1 polymer ?
#
loop_
_entity_poly.entity_id
_entity_poly.type
_entity_poly.pdbx_seq_one_letter_code
_entity_poly.pdbx_strand_id
1 'polypeptide(L)'
;MKRATLIAAGLLLSALLVAAWNESRKPRPVVHVPTLSGRPEYCLTCHADVPQISAAHPTGTVGCVSCHGGQPLALDADLAHSTMRGGRNP
;
A
#
# COMPACT_ATOMS: atom_id res chain seq x y z
N MET A 1 6.10 35.16 27.13
CA MET A 1 4.85 34.69 26.49
C MET A 1 4.92 34.68 24.96
N LYS A 2 5.11 35.83 24.28
CA LYS A 2 5.16 35.91 22.79
C LYS A 2 6.24 35.05 22.11
N ARG A 3 7.42 34.90 22.72
CA ARG A 3 8.51 34.05 22.17
C ARG A 3 8.16 32.56 22.21
N ALA A 4 7.58 32.08 23.31
CA ALA A 4 7.17 30.69 23.46
C ALA A 4 6.05 30.32 22.47
N THR A 5 5.09 31.22 22.26
CA THR A 5 4.02 31.01 21.26
C THR A 5 4.56 30.95 19.84
N LEU A 6 5.56 31.77 19.49
CA LEU A 6 6.19 31.72 18.17
C LEU A 6 6.96 30.40 17.96
N ILE A 7 7.67 29.92 18.97
CA ILE A 7 8.39 28.63 18.91
C ILE A 7 7.39 27.48 18.74
N ALA A 8 6.32 27.45 19.54
CA ALA A 8 5.29 26.41 19.44
C ALA A 8 4.60 26.41 18.07
N ALA A 9 4.26 27.59 17.54
CA ALA A 9 3.67 27.71 16.20
C ALA A 9 4.64 27.24 15.10
N GLY A 10 5.92 27.57 15.22
CA GLY A 10 6.96 27.09 14.29
C GLY A 10 7.11 25.57 14.30
N LEU A 11 7.11 24.94 15.49
CA LEU A 11 7.17 23.48 15.63
C LEU A 11 5.92 22.78 15.08
N LEU A 12 4.74 23.37 15.31
CA LEU A 12 3.51 22.83 14.74
C LEU A 12 3.52 22.92 13.22
N LEU A 13 3.94 24.06 12.66
CA LEU A 13 4.04 24.24 11.21
C LEU A 13 5.04 23.26 10.58
N SER A 14 6.21 23.08 11.19
CA SER A 14 7.20 22.13 10.68
C SER A 14 6.68 20.69 10.73
N ALA A 15 6.00 20.29 11.81
CA ALA A 15 5.38 18.97 11.91
C ALA A 15 4.31 18.76 10.81
N LEU A 16 3.48 19.76 10.54
CA LEU A 16 2.47 19.69 9.46
C LEU A 16 3.12 19.59 8.08
N LEU A 17 4.20 20.34 7.82
CA LEU A 17 4.93 20.26 6.56
C LEU A 17 5.58 18.88 6.36
N VAL A 18 6.16 18.30 7.41
CA VAL A 18 6.71 16.93 7.37
C VAL A 18 5.61 15.90 7.10
N ALA A 19 4.46 16.03 7.78
CA ALA A 19 3.33 15.14 7.55
C ALA A 19 2.79 15.25 6.11
N ALA A 20 2.63 16.48 5.60
CA ALA A 20 2.19 16.72 4.22
C ALA A 20 3.18 16.16 3.19
N TRP A 21 4.48 16.34 3.43
CA TRP A 21 5.54 15.77 2.61
C TRP A 21 5.48 14.25 2.59
N ASN A 22 5.32 13.60 3.74
CA ASN A 22 5.20 12.15 3.82
C ASN A 22 3.94 11.63 3.11
N GLU A 23 2.80 12.30 3.26
CA GLU A 23 1.56 11.96 2.56
C GLU A 23 1.74 12.06 1.04
N SER A 24 2.40 13.12 0.56
CA SER A 24 2.61 13.37 -0.86
C SER A 24 3.48 12.31 -1.56
N ARG A 25 4.26 11.55 -0.78
CA ARG A 25 5.11 10.46 -1.27
C ARG A 25 4.44 9.10 -1.29
N LYS A 26 3.23 8.96 -0.72
CA LYS A 26 2.53 7.68 -0.74
C LYS A 26 2.17 7.29 -2.18
N PRO A 27 2.30 6.00 -2.53
CA PRO A 27 1.98 5.56 -3.87
C PRO A 27 0.49 5.71 -4.15
N ARG A 28 0.13 6.00 -5.40
CA ARG A 28 -1.27 6.05 -5.82
C ARG A 28 -1.77 4.61 -6.02
N PRO A 29 -2.91 4.22 -5.42
CA PRO A 29 -3.41 2.87 -5.56
C PRO A 29 -3.67 2.51 -7.02
N VAL A 30 -3.13 1.37 -7.46
CA VAL A 30 -3.55 0.69 -8.68
C VAL A 30 -4.64 -0.29 -8.29
N VAL A 31 -5.87 0.02 -8.66
CA VAL A 31 -7.04 -0.80 -8.33
C VAL A 31 -7.08 -2.00 -9.27
N HIS A 32 -6.91 -3.19 -8.71
CA HIS A 32 -7.10 -4.45 -9.42
C HIS A 32 -8.30 -5.19 -8.85
N VAL A 33 -9.23 -5.66 -9.70
CA VAL A 33 -10.44 -6.38 -9.24
C VAL A 33 -10.47 -7.75 -9.92
N PRO A 34 -9.95 -8.81 -9.27
CA PRO A 34 -9.98 -10.15 -9.82
C PRO A 34 -11.41 -10.65 -10.01
N THR A 35 -11.72 -11.23 -11.17
CA THR A 35 -13.09 -11.66 -11.50
C THR A 35 -13.65 -12.69 -10.51
N LEU A 36 -12.82 -13.59 -9.98
CA LEU A 36 -13.26 -14.66 -9.08
C LEU A 36 -13.64 -14.14 -7.70
N SER A 37 -12.91 -13.16 -7.17
CA SER A 37 -13.18 -12.60 -5.84
C SER A 37 -14.17 -11.45 -5.87
N GLY A 38 -14.18 -10.66 -6.96
CA GLY A 38 -14.96 -9.43 -7.08
C GLY A 38 -14.56 -8.33 -6.09
N ARG A 39 -13.39 -8.45 -5.44
CA ARG A 39 -12.91 -7.54 -4.39
C ARG A 39 -11.65 -6.81 -4.86
N PRO A 40 -11.52 -5.50 -4.58
CA PRO A 40 -10.33 -4.76 -4.96
C PRO A 40 -9.09 -5.20 -4.18
N GLU A 41 -7.96 -5.20 -4.86
CA GLU A 41 -6.61 -5.43 -4.32
C GLU A 41 -5.66 -4.35 -4.86
N TYR A 42 -4.72 -3.90 -4.04
CA TYR A 42 -3.73 -2.86 -4.38
C TYR A 42 -2.32 -3.41 -4.53
N CYS A 43 -2.15 -4.74 -4.59
CA CYS A 43 -0.85 -5.40 -4.68
C CYS A 43 -0.01 -4.90 -5.87
N LEU A 44 -0.66 -4.67 -7.02
CA LEU A 44 -0.03 -4.17 -8.24
C LEU A 44 0.44 -2.71 -8.15
N THR A 45 0.14 -2.01 -7.05
CA THR A 45 0.68 -0.67 -6.78
C THR A 45 2.20 -0.70 -6.63
N CYS A 46 2.75 -1.78 -6.04
CA CYS A 46 4.19 -1.98 -5.88
C CYS A 46 4.72 -3.15 -6.71
N HIS A 47 3.89 -4.15 -7.01
CA HIS A 47 4.25 -5.38 -7.72
C HIS A 47 3.74 -5.42 -9.16
N ALA A 48 3.93 -4.33 -9.91
CA ALA A 48 3.43 -4.22 -11.29
C ALA A 48 4.10 -5.23 -12.25
N ASP A 49 5.34 -5.63 -11.96
CA ASP A 49 6.14 -6.50 -12.83
C ASP A 49 6.04 -7.99 -12.44
N VAL A 50 5.17 -8.36 -11.49
CA VAL A 50 4.99 -9.77 -11.14
C VAL A 50 4.33 -10.49 -12.32
N PRO A 51 4.98 -11.52 -12.89
CA PRO A 51 4.43 -12.23 -14.03
C PRO A 51 3.17 -13.00 -13.64
N GLN A 52 2.32 -13.24 -14.63
CA GLN A 52 1.20 -14.16 -14.47
C GLN A 52 1.71 -15.55 -14.05
N ILE A 53 1.03 -16.16 -13.07
CA ILE A 53 1.39 -17.47 -12.52
C ILE A 53 1.40 -18.54 -13.61
N SER A 54 0.32 -18.63 -14.38
CA SER A 54 0.15 -19.56 -15.50
C SER A 54 -1.09 -19.20 -16.32
N ALA A 55 -1.22 -19.73 -17.53
CA ALA A 55 -2.43 -19.57 -18.35
C ALA A 55 -3.72 -20.06 -17.64
N ALA A 56 -3.60 -21.02 -16.72
CA ALA A 56 -4.72 -21.53 -15.92
C ALA A 56 -5.12 -20.61 -14.75
N HIS A 57 -4.23 -19.73 -14.30
CA HIS A 57 -4.46 -18.81 -13.18
C HIS A 57 -4.06 -17.38 -13.57
N PRO A 58 -4.82 -16.73 -14.48
CA PRO A 58 -4.57 -15.35 -14.85
C PRO A 58 -4.81 -14.43 -13.65
N THR A 59 -3.90 -13.48 -13.43
CA THR A 59 -3.98 -12.49 -12.33
C THR A 59 -5.26 -11.65 -12.42
N GLY A 60 -5.78 -11.41 -13.62
CA GLY A 60 -7.09 -10.78 -13.86
C GLY A 60 -8.30 -11.55 -13.32
N THR A 61 -8.18 -12.86 -13.13
CA THR A 61 -9.27 -13.70 -12.63
C THR A 61 -9.04 -14.14 -11.19
N VAL A 62 -7.82 -14.60 -10.89
CA VAL A 62 -7.43 -15.09 -9.56
C VAL A 62 -6.58 -14.04 -8.86
N GLY A 63 -7.08 -13.51 -7.74
CA GLY A 63 -6.43 -12.46 -6.96
C GLY A 63 -5.24 -12.94 -6.14
N CYS A 64 -4.34 -12.03 -5.80
CA CYS A 64 -3.13 -12.30 -5.03
C CYS A 64 -3.49 -12.83 -3.64
N VAL A 65 -4.46 -12.21 -2.97
CA VAL A 65 -4.82 -12.49 -1.57
C VAL A 65 -5.48 -13.86 -1.42
N SER A 66 -6.08 -14.40 -2.49
CA SER A 66 -6.74 -15.72 -2.47
C SER A 66 -5.76 -16.85 -2.12
N CYS A 67 -4.48 -16.70 -2.49
CA CYS A 67 -3.43 -17.67 -2.19
C CYS A 67 -2.41 -17.12 -1.18
N HIS A 68 -1.99 -15.88 -1.37
CA HIS A 68 -0.92 -15.29 -0.56
C HIS A 68 -1.44 -14.68 0.73
N GLY A 69 -2.71 -14.31 0.87
CA GLY A 69 -3.18 -13.53 2.03
C GLY A 69 -2.67 -12.08 1.96
N GLY A 70 -2.52 -11.44 3.13
CA GLY A 70 -2.20 -10.01 3.23
C GLY A 70 -3.43 -9.12 3.38
N GLN A 71 -3.21 -7.82 3.60
CA GLN A 71 -4.27 -6.81 3.66
C GLN A 71 -4.43 -6.18 2.26
N PRO A 72 -5.46 -6.53 1.47
CA PRO A 72 -5.58 -6.16 0.05
C PRO A 72 -5.59 -4.65 -0.21
N LEU A 73 -6.02 -3.84 0.75
CA LEU A 73 -6.23 -2.40 0.56
C LEU A 73 -5.18 -1.53 1.29
N ALA A 74 -4.17 -2.15 1.89
CA ALA A 74 -3.10 -1.42 2.54
C ALA A 74 -2.00 -1.04 1.54
N LEU A 75 -1.50 0.18 1.66
CA LEU A 75 -0.31 0.69 0.95
C LEU A 75 0.90 0.87 1.88
N ASP A 76 0.70 0.63 3.18
CA ASP A 76 1.78 0.42 4.12
C ASP A 76 2.26 -1.02 4.00
N ALA A 77 3.56 -1.23 3.79
CA ALA A 77 4.11 -2.54 3.47
C ALA A 77 3.94 -3.55 4.62
N ASP A 78 4.10 -3.11 5.86
CA ASP A 78 3.97 -3.99 7.03
C ASP A 78 2.52 -4.46 7.19
N LEU A 79 1.55 -3.55 7.03
CA LEU A 79 0.14 -3.90 7.05
C LEU A 79 -0.26 -4.77 5.85
N ALA A 80 0.18 -4.40 4.64
CA ALA A 80 -0.09 -5.15 3.42
C ALA A 80 0.39 -6.60 3.52
N HIS A 81 1.55 -6.83 4.15
CA HIS A 81 2.15 -8.14 4.29
C HIS A 81 1.83 -8.87 5.61
N SER A 82 1.05 -8.26 6.51
CA SER A 82 0.79 -8.77 7.87
C SER A 82 0.29 -10.22 7.97
N THR A 83 -0.40 -10.73 6.95
CA THR A 83 -0.86 -12.13 6.87
C THR A 83 -0.40 -12.83 5.59
N MET A 84 0.60 -12.27 4.91
CA MET A 84 1.05 -12.76 3.61
C MET A 84 1.93 -14.01 3.75
N ARG A 85 1.72 -14.97 2.85
CA ARG A 85 2.47 -16.21 2.68
C ARG A 85 3.30 -16.14 1.41
N GLY A 86 4.50 -16.71 1.43
CA GLY A 86 5.36 -16.84 0.25
C GLY A 86 6.21 -15.61 -0.10
N GLY A 87 6.28 -14.58 0.76
CA GLY A 87 7.06 -13.34 0.52
C GLY A 87 8.58 -13.43 0.65
N ARG A 88 9.15 -14.64 0.80
CA ARG A 88 10.61 -14.86 0.96
C ARG A 88 11.23 -15.69 -0.17
N ASN A 89 10.51 -15.95 -1.25
CA ASN A 89 11.13 -16.62 -2.40
C ASN A 89 11.85 -15.57 -3.27
N PRO A 90 13.15 -15.74 -3.59
CA PRO A 90 13.83 -14.90 -4.57
C PRO A 90 13.16 -14.95 -5.94
#